data_AF-A0A8I2BV41-F1
#
_entry.id   AF-A0A8I2BV41-F1
#
_cell.length_a   1.000
_cell.length_b   1.000
_cell.length_c   1.000
_cell.angle_alpha   90.00
_cell.angle_beta   90.00
_cell.angle_gamma   90.00
#
_symmetry.space_group_name_H-M   'P 1'
#
loop_
_entity.id
_entity.type
_entity.pdbx_description
1 polymer ?
#
loop_
_entity_poly.entity_id
_entity_poly.type
_entity_poly.pdbx_seq_one_letter_code
_entity_poly.pdbx_strand_id
1 'polypeptide(L)'
;MRLRWRLLLGEKIDHCCQKLKAKILTPAITESEFAQKSIDTEAFDFEANMPKYHTAKQMAGFMVNLYDSNEVVRIVDRNYTFNLKRKN
;
A
#
# COMPACT_ATOMS: atom_id res chain seq x y z
N MET A 1 -42.21 26.67 -24.44
CA MET A 1 -40.86 26.45 -23.84
C MET A 1 -41.02 25.83 -22.46
N ARG A 2 -40.65 24.55 -22.27
CA ARG A 2 -40.30 23.96 -20.97
C ARG A 2 -39.47 22.70 -21.22
N LEU A 3 -38.36 22.60 -20.51
CA LEU A 3 -37.14 21.87 -20.83
C LEU A 3 -37.29 20.34 -20.67
N ARG A 4 -37.07 19.58 -21.76
CA ARG A 4 -36.79 18.13 -21.73
C ARG A 4 -35.27 17.93 -21.68
N TRP A 5 -34.69 17.90 -20.48
CA TRP A 5 -33.25 17.66 -20.26
C TRP A 5 -32.96 16.61 -19.18
N ARG A 6 -33.91 15.73 -18.85
CA ARG A 6 -33.75 14.77 -17.73
C ARG A 6 -33.32 13.35 -18.14
N LEU A 7 -33.17 13.03 -19.42
CA LEU A 7 -32.94 11.64 -19.86
C LEU A 7 -31.51 11.31 -20.34
N LEU A 8 -30.62 12.29 -20.55
CA LEU A 8 -29.27 12.02 -21.10
C LEU A 8 -28.15 11.81 -20.06
N LEU A 9 -28.45 11.83 -18.77
CA LEU A 9 -27.45 11.59 -17.70
C LEU A 9 -27.58 10.22 -17.02
N GLY A 10 -28.48 9.35 -17.51
CA GLY A 10 -28.77 8.06 -16.87
C GLY A 10 -27.94 6.87 -17.34
N GLU A 11 -27.28 6.94 -18.51
CA GLU A 11 -26.69 5.75 -19.14
C GLU A 11 -25.16 5.66 -19.07
N LYS A 12 -24.54 6.17 -17.99
CA LYS A 12 -23.10 5.94 -17.81
C LYS A 12 -22.69 5.69 -16.37
N ILE A 13 -23.34 4.72 -15.72
CA ILE A 13 -22.80 4.07 -14.52
C ILE A 13 -23.20 2.59 -14.49
N ASP A 14 -22.74 1.78 -15.47
CA ASP A 14 -22.88 0.31 -15.39
C ASP A 14 -21.53 -0.43 -15.33
N HIS A 15 -20.44 0.29 -15.04
CA HIS A 15 -19.17 -0.33 -14.68
C HIS A 15 -18.43 0.34 -13.50
N CYS A 16 -18.92 1.49 -13.00
CA CYS A 16 -18.22 2.31 -12.01
C CYS A 16 -18.63 2.04 -10.55
N CYS A 17 -19.73 1.32 -10.32
CA CYS A 17 -20.25 1.03 -8.98
C CYS A 17 -19.65 -0.23 -8.32
N GLN A 18 -18.50 -0.73 -8.78
CA GLN A 18 -17.74 -1.68 -7.97
C GLN A 18 -17.12 -0.97 -6.78
N LYS A 19 -17.43 -1.44 -5.56
CA LYS A 19 -16.82 -0.94 -4.33
C LYS A 19 -15.30 -1.08 -4.45
N LEU A 20 -14.57 0.05 -4.40
CA LEU A 20 -13.12 0.05 -4.38
C LEU A 20 -12.62 -0.82 -3.21
N LYS A 21 -11.75 -1.78 -3.52
CA LYS A 21 -11.09 -2.63 -2.53
C LYS A 21 -9.67 -2.12 -2.34
N ALA A 22 -9.32 -1.79 -1.11
CA ALA A 22 -7.96 -1.41 -0.74
C ALA A 22 -7.25 -2.58 -0.05
N LYS A 23 -5.93 -2.65 -0.22
CA LYS A 23 -5.06 -3.54 0.55
C LYS A 23 -4.09 -2.71 1.39
N ILE A 24 -3.82 -3.17 2.60
CA ILE A 24 -2.99 -2.47 3.57
C ILE A 24 -1.74 -3.31 3.82
N LEU A 25 -0.59 -2.71 3.52
CA LEU A 25 0.72 -3.24 3.90
C LEU A 25 1.22 -2.42 5.09
N THR A 26 1.49 -3.07 6.22
CA THR A 26 2.10 -2.39 7.37
C THR A 26 3.61 -2.66 7.34
N PRO A 27 4.43 -1.66 6.98
CA PRO A 27 5.87 -1.85 6.82
C PRO A 27 6.59 -1.94 8.16
N ALA A 28 7.66 -2.75 8.19
CA ALA A 28 8.73 -2.62 9.18
C ALA A 28 9.76 -1.58 8.70
N ILE A 29 10.94 -1.53 9.33
CA ILE A 29 12.04 -0.64 8.91
C ILE A 29 12.38 -0.94 7.43
N THR A 30 12.31 0.10 6.60
CA THR A 30 12.54 0.02 5.16
C THR A 30 13.56 1.07 4.76
N GLU A 31 14.62 0.63 4.09
CA GLU A 31 15.60 1.48 3.42
C GLU A 31 14.90 2.29 2.34
N SER A 32 14.84 3.60 2.59
CA SER A 32 14.23 4.59 1.72
C SER A 32 14.74 5.97 2.10
N GLU A 33 14.56 6.93 1.20
CA GLU A 33 14.88 8.34 1.46
C GLU A 33 14.07 8.95 2.61
N PHE A 34 13.01 8.27 3.09
CA PHE A 34 12.17 8.76 4.17
C PHE A 34 12.96 9.05 5.45
N ALA A 35 13.89 8.16 5.85
CA ALA A 35 14.70 8.35 7.05
C ALA A 35 15.67 9.53 6.91
N GLN A 36 16.29 9.66 5.73
CA GLN A 36 17.18 10.77 5.42
C GLN A 36 16.42 12.11 5.49
N LYS A 37 15.24 12.18 4.86
CA LYS A 37 14.41 13.39 4.82
C LYS A 37 13.80 13.74 6.17
N SER A 38 13.47 12.75 7.01
CA SER A 38 12.84 13.01 8.31
C SER A 38 13.83 13.47 9.38
N ILE A 39 15.11 13.10 9.24
CA ILE A 39 16.19 13.46 10.17
C ILE A 39 17.01 14.66 9.65
N ASP A 40 16.70 15.16 8.45
CA ASP A 40 17.41 16.27 7.78
C ASP A 40 18.93 16.04 7.68
N THR A 41 19.29 14.88 7.15
CA THR A 41 20.69 14.49 6.90
C THR A 41 20.96 14.31 5.40
N GLU A 42 22.22 14.45 4.97
CA GLU A 42 22.61 14.25 3.57
C GLU A 42 22.65 12.78 3.16
N ALA A 43 22.87 11.88 4.13
CA ALA A 43 22.82 10.45 3.93
C ALA A 43 22.43 9.75 5.25
N PHE A 44 21.70 8.65 5.14
CA PHE A 44 21.37 7.78 6.26
C PHE A 44 21.93 6.38 5.99
N ASP A 45 22.86 5.93 6.82
CA ASP A 45 23.46 4.60 6.72
C ASP A 45 22.57 3.57 7.45
N PHE A 46 21.80 2.79 6.69
CA PHE A 46 20.93 1.76 7.25
C PHE A 46 21.73 0.57 7.82
N GLU A 47 22.89 0.24 7.26
CA GLU A 47 23.71 -0.89 7.72
C GLU A 47 24.33 -0.59 9.08
N ALA A 48 24.78 0.65 9.30
CA ALA A 48 25.35 1.07 10.58
C ALA A 48 24.30 1.29 11.67
N ASN A 49 23.09 1.76 11.32
CA ASN A 49 22.11 2.25 12.30
C ASN A 49 20.93 1.31 12.55
N MET A 50 20.71 0.32 11.68
CA MET A 50 19.56 -0.59 11.78
C MET A 50 20.05 -2.04 11.86
N PRO A 51 19.71 -2.78 12.93
CA PRO A 51 20.17 -4.18 13.09
C PRO A 51 19.64 -5.10 11.98
N LYS A 52 18.54 -4.69 11.34
CA LYS A 52 17.91 -5.36 10.21
C LYS A 52 16.99 -4.32 9.53
N TYR A 53 16.76 -4.45 8.23
CA TYR A 53 15.86 -3.59 7.46
C TYR A 53 15.47 -4.30 6.15
N HIS A 54 14.40 -3.84 5.50
CA HIS A 54 14.05 -4.25 4.14
C HIS A 54 14.49 -3.22 3.12
N THR A 55 14.80 -3.65 1.90
CA THR A 55 14.93 -2.74 0.76
C THR A 55 13.58 -2.41 0.15
N ALA A 56 13.47 -1.29 -0.56
CA ALA A 56 12.28 -0.96 -1.34
C ALA A 56 11.88 -2.09 -2.33
N LYS A 57 12.86 -2.80 -2.89
CA LYS A 57 12.63 -3.95 -3.78
C LYS A 57 11.97 -5.12 -3.07
N GLN A 58 12.40 -5.46 -1.85
CA GLN A 58 11.76 -6.51 -1.06
C GLN A 58 10.32 -6.12 -0.69
N MET A 59 10.11 -4.86 -0.30
CA MET A 59 8.78 -4.32 0.00
C MET A 59 7.83 -4.33 -1.21
N ALA A 60 8.34 -4.03 -2.40
CA ALA A 60 7.57 -4.16 -3.64
C ALA A 60 7.14 -5.62 -3.90
N GLY A 61 8.04 -6.60 -3.69
CA GLY A 61 7.71 -8.02 -3.78
C GLY A 61 6.62 -8.45 -2.79
N PHE A 62 6.66 -7.93 -1.57
CA PHE A 62 5.61 -8.14 -0.58
C PHE A 62 4.26 -7.54 -0.98
N MET A 63 4.26 -6.38 -1.63
CA MET A 63 3.05 -5.74 -2.14
C MET A 63 2.43 -6.55 -3.29
N VAL A 64 3.25 -7.09 -4.21
CA VAL A 64 2.76 -7.98 -5.27
C VAL A 64 2.13 -9.24 -4.68
N ASN A 65 2.81 -9.88 -3.72
CA ASN A 65 2.26 -11.04 -3.02
C ASN A 65 0.96 -10.73 -2.25
N LEU A 66 0.84 -9.53 -1.68
CA LEU A 66 -0.39 -9.04 -1.06
C LEU A 66 -1.49 -8.90 -2.12
N TYR A 67 -1.16 -8.25 -3.25
CA TYR A 67 -2.06 -7.98 -4.36
C TYR A 67 -2.66 -9.26 -4.98
N ASP A 68 -1.88 -10.32 -5.13
CA ASP A 68 -2.37 -11.58 -5.70
C ASP A 68 -3.14 -12.45 -4.70
N SER A 69 -3.03 -12.17 -3.40
CA SER A 69 -3.70 -12.96 -2.36
C SER A 69 -5.14 -12.53 -2.06
N ASN A 70 -5.91 -13.38 -1.42
CA ASN A 70 -7.25 -13.03 -0.92
C ASN A 70 -7.25 -12.18 0.36
N GLU A 71 -6.07 -11.86 0.89
CA GLU A 71 -5.92 -11.11 2.15
C GLU A 71 -5.98 -9.60 1.91
N VAL A 72 -6.52 -8.88 2.89
CA VAL A 72 -6.70 -7.42 2.86
C VAL A 72 -5.57 -6.70 3.59
N VAL A 73 -5.03 -7.32 4.65
CA VAL A 73 -3.99 -6.74 5.48
C VAL A 73 -2.83 -7.71 5.58
N ARG A 74 -1.61 -7.21 5.43
CA ARG A 74 -0.39 -7.97 5.69
C ARG A 74 0.57 -7.20 6.57
N ILE A 75 1.12 -7.92 7.55
CA ILE A 75 2.04 -7.38 8.53
C ILE A 75 3.43 -7.94 8.29
N VAL A 76 4.39 -7.03 8.13
CA VAL A 76 5.81 -7.33 8.18
C VAL A 76 6.26 -7.00 9.59
N ASP A 77 6.58 -8.02 10.39
CA ASP A 77 6.96 -7.83 11.79
C ASP A 77 8.45 -7.45 11.96
N ARG A 78 8.86 -7.20 13.20
CA ARG A 78 10.25 -6.88 13.58
C ARG A 78 11.20 -8.08 13.49
N ASN A 79 10.68 -9.29 13.34
CA ASN A 79 11.47 -10.48 13.01
C ASN A 79 11.68 -10.63 11.50
N TYR A 80 11.06 -9.74 10.71
CA TYR A 80 11.08 -9.73 9.24
C TYR A 80 10.38 -10.96 8.69
N THR A 81 9.44 -11.50 9.46
CA THR A 81 8.60 -12.62 9.07
C THR A 81 7.28 -12.12 8.52
N PHE A 82 6.87 -12.83 7.48
CA PHE A 82 5.73 -12.49 6.68
C PHE A 82 4.47 -13.11 7.26
N ASN A 83 3.58 -12.29 7.85
CA ASN A 83 2.39 -12.81 8.51
C ASN A 83 1.10 -12.28 7.88
N LEU A 84 0.22 -13.22 7.50
CA LEU A 84 -1.13 -12.94 7.03
C LEU A 84 -2.05 -12.74 8.23
N LYS A 85 -2.73 -11.59 8.30
CA LYS A 85 -3.84 -11.41 9.23
C LYS A 85 -5.15 -11.42 8.46
N ARG A 86 -5.93 -12.48 8.65
CA ARG A 86 -7.31 -12.54 8.20
C ARG A 86 -8.16 -11.59 9.04
N LYS A 87 -9.05 -10.82 8.40
CA LYS A 87 -10.15 -10.15 9.11
C LYS A 87 -11.08 -11.24 9.66
N ASN A 88 -11.19 -11.37 10.98
CA ASN A 88 -12.30 -12.09 11.62
C ASN A 88 -13.59 -11.28 11.47
#